data_AF-A0A0K0JE75-F1
#
_entry.id   AF-A0A0K0JE75-F1
#
_cell.length_a   1.000
_cell.length_b   1.000
_cell.length_c   1.000
_cell.angle_alpha   90.00
_cell.angle_beta   90.00
_cell.angle_gamma   90.00
#
_symmetry.space_group_name_H-M   'P 1'
#
loop_
_entity.id
_entity.type
_entity.pdbx_description
1 polymer ?
#
loop_
_entity_poly.entity_id
_entity_poly.type
_entity_poly.pdbx_seq_one_letter_code
_entity_poly.pdbx_strand_id
1 'polypeptide(L)'
;MESLLKTDPSLYEGAFPSFHKPSVIGEMCLTKQHDVLPGRCRAKYLYEKAIGQRCNFDLNIGYYQFEGKDILHNEKLDVLLKWILIHSEPGSSLDKVCHSADFICWRGTLTRIACSPYEYRDGWRLAAVRYKSVIFICEFPTNEKILQLKSMSDRDKRMTYWGFKFEQYMTSDSLSKEPNINEPVTNLEEFDVVVKARLGGRKEGFRILYSGETDCIDADGEYVELKTQCKELTNNFWKHKAMKWWVQSFLIGIENIVVGYRDNDGMVTHTERLKVSQLTKKAHQWSASVTFNFLYATLSRLKKMLEVSPDLIYYVLEFDPSKRCITYQKSPPASAFSFLPDWFLVHFDKS
;
A
#
# COMPACT_ATOMS: atom_id res chain seq x y z
N MET A 1 -13.05 12.63 25.55
CA MET A 1 -12.47 13.79 24.84
C MET A 1 -11.80 13.24 23.60
N GLU A 2 -12.30 13.55 22.41
CA GLU A 2 -11.68 13.09 21.16
C GLU A 2 -10.25 13.64 21.09
N SER A 3 -9.28 12.75 20.92
CA SER A 3 -7.93 13.18 20.60
C SER A 3 -7.93 13.58 19.13
N LEU A 4 -7.36 14.74 18.81
CA LEU A 4 -7.30 15.28 17.46
C LEU A 4 -5.85 15.58 17.06
N LEU A 5 -5.49 15.23 15.83
CA LEU A 5 -4.22 15.59 15.20
C LEU A 5 -4.51 16.40 13.93
N LYS A 6 -4.07 17.65 13.87
CA LYS A 6 -4.26 18.52 12.69
C LYS A 6 -3.41 18.04 11.52
N THR A 7 -3.86 18.19 10.28
CA THR A 7 -3.13 17.79 9.08
C THR A 7 -2.56 18.97 8.29
N ASP A 8 -2.53 20.17 8.87
CA ASP A 8 -1.92 21.33 8.22
C ASP A 8 -0.43 21.08 7.94
N PRO A 9 0.04 21.15 6.68
CA PRO A 9 1.43 20.91 6.31
C PRO A 9 2.45 21.74 7.10
N SER A 10 2.11 22.99 7.47
CA SER A 10 3.01 23.91 8.17
C SER A 10 3.45 23.38 9.55
N LEU A 11 2.66 22.51 10.16
CA LEU A 11 2.95 21.90 11.47
C LEU A 11 4.00 20.79 11.40
N TYR A 12 4.35 20.34 10.19
CA TYR A 12 5.22 19.17 9.95
C TYR A 12 6.42 19.50 9.06
N GLU A 13 6.67 20.79 8.83
CA GLU A 13 7.88 21.27 8.18
C GLU A 13 9.12 20.93 9.00
N GLY A 14 10.27 20.86 8.33
CA GLY A 14 11.56 20.56 8.95
C GLY A 14 12.34 19.47 8.21
N ALA A 15 13.34 18.94 8.90
CA ALA A 15 14.16 17.86 8.36
C ALA A 15 13.31 16.60 8.13
N PHE A 16 13.66 15.84 7.09
CA PHE A 16 13.09 14.52 6.87
C PHE A 16 13.45 13.61 8.06
N PRO A 17 12.49 12.90 8.67
CA PRO A 17 12.80 12.07 9.83
C PRO A 17 13.65 10.88 9.39
N SER A 18 14.50 10.37 10.27
CA SER A 18 15.30 9.17 9.97
C SER A 18 14.40 8.04 9.48
N PHE A 19 14.64 7.56 8.26
CA PHE A 19 13.96 6.39 7.69
C PHE A 19 15.01 5.49 7.07
N HIS A 20 15.19 4.31 7.65
CA HIS A 20 16.15 3.34 7.13
C HIS A 20 15.58 2.70 5.86
N LYS A 21 16.44 2.36 4.88
CA LYS A 21 16.02 1.61 3.69
C LYS A 21 15.25 0.35 4.18
N PRO A 22 14.03 0.11 3.69
CA PRO A 22 13.25 -1.07 4.04
C PRO A 22 14.07 -2.33 3.76
N SER A 23 14.07 -3.26 4.70
CA SER A 23 14.69 -4.58 4.53
C SER A 23 13.59 -5.57 4.19
N VAL A 24 13.74 -6.29 3.08
CA VAL A 24 12.84 -7.39 2.72
C VAL A 24 13.01 -8.50 3.74
N ILE A 25 11.91 -8.93 4.35
CA ILE A 25 11.88 -10.07 5.29
C ILE A 25 11.29 -11.32 4.66
N GLY A 26 10.51 -11.16 3.59
CA GLY A 26 9.96 -12.26 2.83
C GLY A 26 9.08 -11.77 1.68
N GLU A 27 8.60 -12.75 0.93
CA GLU A 27 7.74 -12.56 -0.23
C GLU A 27 6.54 -13.50 -0.07
N MET A 28 5.40 -13.13 -0.64
CA MET A 28 4.24 -14.00 -0.69
C MET A 28 3.48 -13.84 -2.00
N CYS A 29 2.73 -14.88 -2.35
CA CYS A 29 1.84 -14.91 -3.49
C CYS A 29 0.42 -15.24 -3.04
N LEU A 30 -0.57 -14.61 -3.66
CA LEU A 30 -1.96 -15.00 -3.54
C LEU A 30 -2.41 -15.80 -4.75
N THR A 31 -3.13 -16.89 -4.51
CA THR A 31 -3.84 -17.63 -5.55
C THR A 31 -5.16 -16.94 -5.92
N LYS A 32 -5.83 -17.36 -7.00
CA LYS A 32 -7.19 -16.89 -7.33
C LYS A 32 -8.22 -17.19 -6.21
N GLN A 33 -7.94 -18.19 -5.38
CA GLN A 33 -8.74 -18.55 -4.20
C GLN A 33 -8.31 -17.78 -2.94
N HIS A 34 -7.33 -16.88 -3.07
CA HIS A 34 -6.72 -16.07 -2.01
C HIS A 34 -6.07 -16.92 -0.90
N ASP A 35 -5.51 -18.07 -1.30
CA ASP A 35 -4.59 -18.82 -0.46
C ASP A 35 -3.23 -18.12 -0.45
N VAL A 36 -2.60 -18.08 0.72
CA VAL A 36 -1.30 -17.42 0.92
C VAL A 36 -0.19 -18.46 0.73
N LEU A 37 0.68 -18.22 -0.24
CA LEU A 37 1.86 -19.06 -0.50
C LEU A 37 3.13 -18.26 -0.23
N PRO A 38 4.11 -18.78 0.53
CA PRO A 38 5.38 -18.09 0.72
C PRO A 38 6.23 -18.11 -0.57
N GLY A 39 7.03 -17.06 -0.76
CA GLY A 39 7.98 -16.95 -1.86
C GLY A 39 7.43 -16.24 -3.10
N ARG A 40 7.99 -16.59 -4.27
CA ARG A 40 7.85 -15.84 -5.53
C ARG A 40 7.22 -16.63 -6.67
N CYS A 41 6.43 -17.68 -6.37
CA CYS A 41 5.89 -18.57 -7.40
C CYS A 41 4.96 -17.85 -8.41
N ARG A 42 4.43 -16.68 -8.05
CA ARG A 42 3.61 -15.81 -8.92
C ARG A 42 4.27 -14.47 -9.25
N ALA A 43 5.53 -14.25 -8.88
CA ALA A 43 6.23 -13.04 -9.26
C ALA A 43 6.33 -12.93 -10.79
N LYS A 44 6.06 -11.74 -11.30
CA LYS A 44 6.20 -11.42 -12.72
C LYS A 44 7.50 -10.67 -12.96
N TYR A 45 8.05 -10.82 -14.16
CA TYR A 45 9.33 -10.23 -14.54
C TYR A 45 9.14 -9.16 -15.59
N LEU A 46 9.86 -8.05 -15.45
CA LEU A 46 9.74 -6.88 -16.31
C LEU A 46 10.17 -7.19 -17.75
N TYR A 47 9.31 -6.86 -18.71
CA TYR A 47 9.62 -6.94 -20.13
C TYR A 47 10.40 -5.69 -20.57
N GLU A 48 11.71 -5.69 -20.34
CA GLU A 48 12.56 -4.51 -20.55
C GLU A 48 12.58 -3.98 -21.98
N LYS A 49 12.36 -4.85 -22.98
CA LYS A 49 12.41 -4.46 -24.40
C LYS A 49 11.36 -3.41 -24.77
N ALA A 50 10.27 -3.27 -24.02
CA ALA A 50 9.25 -2.27 -24.27
C ALA A 50 9.62 -0.86 -23.76
N ILE A 51 10.63 -0.75 -22.89
CA ILE A 51 11.01 0.49 -22.21
C ILE A 51 11.74 1.45 -23.15
N GLY A 52 11.32 2.72 -23.18
CA GLY A 52 11.89 3.74 -24.07
C GLY A 52 11.49 3.57 -25.53
N GLN A 53 10.57 2.65 -25.83
CA GLN A 53 10.06 2.40 -27.17
C GLN A 53 8.71 3.07 -27.37
N ARG A 54 8.41 3.43 -28.63
CA ARG A 54 7.03 3.65 -29.06
C ARG A 54 6.31 2.31 -29.13
N CYS A 55 5.06 2.30 -28.70
CA CYS A 55 4.20 1.13 -28.74
C CYS A 55 2.76 1.56 -29.07
N ASN A 56 1.88 0.57 -29.27
CA ASN A 56 0.45 0.77 -29.47
C ASN A 56 -0.32 -0.21 -28.59
N PHE A 57 -0.04 -0.22 -27.28
CA PHE A 57 -0.72 -1.15 -26.38
C PHE A 57 -2.16 -0.71 -26.19
N ASP A 58 -3.12 -1.57 -26.56
CA ASP A 58 -4.53 -1.32 -26.36
C ASP A 58 -4.97 -1.85 -24.99
N LEU A 59 -5.16 -0.93 -24.05
CA LEU A 59 -5.53 -1.27 -22.69
C LEU A 59 -6.99 -1.74 -22.56
N ASN A 60 -7.78 -1.75 -23.64
CA ASN A 60 -9.18 -2.20 -23.61
C ASN A 60 -9.35 -3.69 -23.91
N ILE A 61 -8.34 -4.34 -24.49
CA ILE A 61 -8.42 -5.75 -24.90
C ILE A 61 -8.62 -6.64 -23.68
N GLY A 62 -9.79 -7.29 -23.61
CA GLY A 62 -10.15 -8.23 -22.54
C GLY A 62 -10.96 -7.61 -21.40
N TYR A 63 -11.36 -6.33 -21.49
CA TYR A 63 -12.07 -5.64 -20.41
C TYR A 63 -13.34 -6.38 -19.93
N TYR A 64 -14.15 -6.91 -20.86
CA TYR A 64 -15.39 -7.62 -20.49
C TYR A 64 -15.15 -9.03 -19.95
N GLN A 65 -13.93 -9.54 -20.05
CA GLN A 65 -13.48 -10.83 -19.52
C GLN A 65 -12.64 -10.68 -18.25
N PHE A 66 -12.52 -9.46 -17.71
CA PHE A 66 -11.72 -9.18 -16.53
C PHE A 66 -12.23 -9.97 -15.31
N GLU A 67 -11.35 -10.78 -14.73
CA GLU A 67 -11.60 -11.53 -13.50
C GLU A 67 -11.18 -10.66 -12.31
N GLY A 68 -12.09 -9.78 -11.88
CA GLY A 68 -11.84 -8.80 -10.83
C GLY A 68 -12.21 -9.27 -9.41
N LYS A 69 -11.44 -8.83 -8.41
CA LYS A 69 -11.82 -8.88 -6.99
C LYS A 69 -13.14 -8.14 -6.73
N ASP A 70 -13.92 -8.60 -5.75
CA ASP A 70 -15.02 -7.79 -5.21
C ASP A 70 -14.44 -6.58 -4.46
N ILE A 71 -14.59 -5.40 -5.04
CA ILE A 71 -14.05 -4.14 -4.52
C ILE A 71 -14.67 -3.71 -3.18
N LEU A 72 -15.81 -4.28 -2.79
CA LEU A 72 -16.46 -4.02 -1.50
C LEU A 72 -16.08 -5.06 -0.44
N HIS A 73 -15.49 -6.18 -0.84
CA HIS A 73 -14.97 -7.17 0.09
C HIS A 73 -13.71 -6.63 0.77
N ASN A 74 -13.73 -6.56 2.10
CA ASN A 74 -12.58 -6.15 2.88
C ASN A 74 -11.95 -7.37 3.57
N GLU A 75 -10.85 -7.86 3.00
CA GLU A 75 -10.02 -8.95 3.56
C GLU A 75 -9.23 -8.51 4.81
N LYS A 76 -9.30 -7.22 5.16
CA LYS A 76 -8.66 -6.63 6.34
C LYS A 76 -7.16 -6.89 6.35
N LEU A 77 -6.63 -7.57 7.37
CA LEU A 77 -5.22 -7.97 7.47
C LEU A 77 -5.05 -9.49 7.28
N ASP A 78 -6.11 -10.22 6.92
CA ASP A 78 -6.14 -11.68 7.02
C ASP A 78 -5.00 -12.35 6.24
N VAL A 79 -4.69 -11.87 5.04
CA VAL A 79 -3.55 -12.35 4.25
C VAL A 79 -2.22 -12.19 4.98
N LEU A 80 -1.93 -10.99 5.51
CA LEU A 80 -0.69 -10.73 6.25
C LEU A 80 -0.63 -11.54 7.56
N LEU A 81 -1.77 -11.72 8.23
CA LEU A 81 -1.86 -12.55 9.43
C LEU A 81 -1.63 -14.03 9.13
N LYS A 82 -2.17 -14.55 8.01
CA LYS A 82 -1.89 -15.91 7.52
C LYS A 82 -0.42 -16.08 7.16
N TRP A 83 0.21 -15.08 6.52
CA TRP A 83 1.64 -15.09 6.25
C TRP A 83 2.47 -15.19 7.54
N ILE A 84 2.09 -14.43 8.57
CA ILE A 84 2.72 -14.52 9.90
C ILE A 84 2.59 -15.94 10.47
N LEU A 85 1.40 -16.56 10.36
CA LEU A 85 1.18 -17.94 10.83
C LEU A 85 2.01 -18.98 10.08
N ILE A 86 2.19 -18.85 8.77
CA ILE A 86 3.00 -19.78 7.98
C ILE A 86 4.46 -19.82 8.49
N HIS A 87 4.91 -18.74 9.12
CA HIS A 87 6.26 -18.59 9.67
C HIS A 87 6.30 -18.76 11.20
N SER A 88 5.26 -19.34 11.82
CA SER A 88 5.23 -19.58 13.26
C SER A 88 4.58 -20.90 13.67
N GLU A 89 5.07 -21.45 14.78
CA GLU A 89 4.41 -22.57 15.46
C GLU A 89 3.43 -22.06 16.54
N PRO A 90 2.36 -22.80 16.86
CA PRO A 90 1.47 -22.45 17.96
C PRO A 90 2.25 -22.22 19.27
N GLY A 91 1.97 -21.11 19.94
CA GLY A 91 2.68 -20.68 21.16
C GLY A 91 4.00 -19.95 20.92
N SER A 92 4.38 -19.73 19.67
CA SER A 92 5.52 -18.87 19.34
C SER A 92 5.35 -17.48 19.92
N SER A 93 6.47 -16.82 20.26
CA SER A 93 6.43 -15.42 20.66
C SER A 93 6.08 -14.53 19.47
N LEU A 94 4.93 -13.86 19.53
CA LEU A 94 4.50 -12.90 18.50
C LEU A 94 5.57 -11.84 18.22
N ASP A 95 6.25 -11.34 19.26
CA ASP A 95 7.36 -10.39 19.13
C ASP A 95 8.48 -10.97 18.24
N LYS A 96 8.91 -12.20 18.51
CA LYS A 96 9.99 -12.84 17.74
C LYS A 96 9.59 -13.08 16.29
N VAL A 97 8.40 -13.62 16.06
CA VAL A 97 7.88 -13.92 14.70
C VAL A 97 7.75 -12.63 13.89
N CYS A 98 7.31 -11.54 14.52
CA CYS A 98 7.18 -10.24 13.87
C CYS A 98 8.49 -9.44 13.87
N HIS A 99 9.63 -10.08 14.13
CA HIS A 99 10.96 -9.47 14.19
C HIS A 99 11.04 -8.24 15.13
N SER A 100 10.34 -8.29 16.25
CA SER A 100 10.14 -7.20 17.20
C SER A 100 9.61 -5.92 16.53
N ALA A 101 8.71 -6.04 15.55
CA ALA A 101 8.01 -4.89 15.01
C ALA A 101 7.09 -4.27 16.08
N ASP A 102 7.08 -2.94 16.15
CA ASP A 102 6.13 -2.18 16.96
C ASP A 102 4.77 -2.10 16.25
N PHE A 103 4.77 -2.06 14.91
CA PHE A 103 3.59 -1.92 14.08
C PHE A 103 3.52 -2.97 12.97
N ILE A 104 2.32 -3.46 12.67
CA ILE A 104 2.00 -4.35 11.55
C ILE A 104 0.82 -3.80 10.75
N CYS A 105 0.98 -3.63 9.44
CA CYS A 105 -0.07 -3.11 8.56
C CYS A 105 0.21 -3.38 7.07
N TRP A 106 -0.70 -2.98 6.19
CA TRP A 106 -0.42 -2.84 4.77
C TRP A 106 0.34 -1.54 4.47
N ARG A 107 1.17 -1.53 3.43
CA ARG A 107 1.82 -0.33 2.86
C ARG A 107 0.81 0.76 2.53
N GLY A 108 -0.39 0.36 2.08
CA GLY A 108 -1.51 1.27 1.81
C GLY A 108 -1.88 2.14 3.01
N THR A 109 -1.95 1.56 4.21
CA THR A 109 -2.23 2.27 5.47
C THR A 109 -1.21 3.37 5.75
N LEU A 110 0.08 3.06 5.63
CA LEU A 110 1.15 4.05 5.80
C LEU A 110 1.07 5.16 4.75
N THR A 111 0.73 4.80 3.52
CA THR A 111 0.56 5.75 2.40
C THR A 111 -0.59 6.72 2.68
N ARG A 112 -1.74 6.22 3.15
CA ARG A 112 -2.91 7.03 3.52
C ARG A 112 -2.54 8.08 4.56
N ILE A 113 -1.89 7.64 5.64
CA ILE A 113 -1.45 8.53 6.70
C ILE A 113 -0.47 9.56 6.15
N ALA A 114 0.62 9.13 5.52
CA ALA A 114 1.67 10.02 5.03
C ALA A 114 1.18 11.08 4.03
N CYS A 115 0.19 10.75 3.19
CA CYS A 115 -0.35 11.69 2.20
C CYS A 115 -1.39 12.67 2.78
N SER A 116 -1.90 12.45 4.00
CA SER A 116 -3.01 13.22 4.58
C SER A 116 -2.80 14.74 4.64
N PRO A 117 -1.58 15.27 4.86
CA PRO A 117 -1.37 16.71 4.84
C PRO A 117 -1.69 17.37 3.49
N TYR A 118 -1.65 16.62 2.40
CA TYR A 118 -1.90 17.14 1.05
C TYR A 118 -3.12 16.49 0.39
N GLU A 119 -3.88 15.68 1.12
CA GLU A 119 -5.14 15.08 0.66
C GLU A 119 -6.32 15.98 1.05
N TYR A 120 -7.18 16.27 0.08
CA TYR A 120 -8.31 17.20 0.21
C TYR A 120 -9.64 16.58 -0.23
N ARG A 121 -9.60 15.37 -0.78
CA ARG A 121 -10.76 14.69 -1.38
C ARG A 121 -11.06 13.39 -0.67
N ASP A 122 -10.05 12.55 -0.52
CA ASP A 122 -10.22 11.18 -0.03
C ASP A 122 -9.97 11.09 1.48
N GLY A 123 -11.05 11.01 2.26
CA GLY A 123 -10.97 10.61 3.66
C GLY A 123 -10.62 9.13 3.80
N TRP A 124 -10.21 8.74 5.00
CA TRP A 124 -9.93 7.33 5.29
C TRP A 124 -10.32 6.99 6.73
N ARG A 125 -10.52 5.69 6.97
CA ARG A 125 -10.77 5.12 8.29
C ARG A 125 -9.84 3.95 8.54
N LEU A 126 -9.16 3.96 9.67
CA LEU A 126 -8.29 2.87 10.12
C LEU A 126 -8.77 2.38 11.48
N ALA A 127 -8.66 1.09 11.75
CA ALA A 127 -8.74 0.54 13.09
C ALA A 127 -7.34 0.12 13.53
N ALA A 128 -7.02 0.35 14.79
CA ALA A 128 -5.75 -0.03 15.39
C ALA A 128 -5.97 -0.73 16.72
N VAL A 129 -5.18 -1.77 17.00
CA VAL A 129 -5.26 -2.55 18.23
C VAL A 129 -3.89 -3.01 18.66
N ARG A 130 -3.65 -3.05 19.97
CA ARG A 130 -2.47 -3.69 20.55
C ARG A 130 -2.81 -5.10 20.99
N TYR A 131 -2.00 -6.06 20.58
CA TYR A 131 -2.04 -7.43 21.09
C TYR A 131 -0.62 -7.85 21.44
N LYS A 132 -0.40 -8.18 22.72
CA LYS A 132 0.92 -8.33 23.33
C LYS A 132 1.76 -7.06 23.08
N SER A 133 2.98 -7.19 22.53
CA SER A 133 3.88 -6.06 22.26
C SER A 133 3.67 -5.39 20.89
N VAL A 134 2.71 -5.84 20.08
CA VAL A 134 2.58 -5.45 18.67
C VAL A 134 1.28 -4.68 18.43
N ILE A 135 1.36 -3.58 17.66
CA ILE A 135 0.20 -2.80 17.23
C ILE A 135 -0.15 -3.14 15.79
N PHE A 136 -1.37 -3.61 15.55
CA PHE A 136 -1.89 -3.88 14.21
C PHE A 136 -2.74 -2.71 13.73
N ILE A 137 -2.63 -2.34 12.45
CA ILE A 137 -3.44 -1.27 11.83
C ILE A 137 -4.07 -1.77 10.54
N CYS A 138 -5.40 -1.70 10.46
CA CYS A 138 -6.21 -2.16 9.33
C CYS A 138 -7.05 -1.02 8.76
N GLU A 139 -7.13 -0.91 7.43
CA GLU A 139 -8.02 0.04 6.76
C GLU A 139 -9.45 -0.50 6.67
N PHE A 140 -10.41 0.41 6.77
CA PHE A 140 -11.83 0.14 6.58
C PHE A 140 -12.39 1.17 5.60
N PRO A 141 -13.30 0.77 4.69
CA PRO A 141 -13.91 1.72 3.78
C PRO A 141 -14.78 2.72 4.57
N THR A 142 -14.68 4.00 4.22
CA THR A 142 -15.61 5.01 4.71
C THR A 142 -16.96 4.89 3.99
N ASN A 143 -18.01 5.49 4.55
CA ASN A 143 -19.33 5.46 3.90
C ASN A 143 -19.29 6.15 2.54
N GLU A 144 -18.56 7.27 2.46
CA GLU A 144 -18.32 8.01 1.22
C GLU A 144 -17.58 7.15 0.20
N LYS A 145 -16.58 6.37 0.66
CA LYS A 145 -15.84 5.47 -0.22
C LYS A 145 -16.73 4.34 -0.76
N ILE A 146 -17.58 3.75 0.08
CA ILE A 146 -18.54 2.72 -0.35
C ILE A 146 -19.49 3.28 -1.40
N LEU A 147 -20.04 4.49 -1.17
CA LEU A 147 -20.93 5.15 -2.13
C LEU A 147 -20.22 5.46 -3.44
N GLN A 148 -18.97 5.95 -3.39
CA GLN A 148 -18.15 6.19 -4.57
C GLN A 148 -17.93 4.91 -5.38
N LEU A 149 -17.56 3.81 -4.71
CA LEU A 149 -17.32 2.52 -5.37
C LEU A 149 -18.59 1.94 -6.01
N LYS A 150 -19.73 2.04 -5.32
CA LYS A 150 -21.04 1.60 -5.84
C LYS A 150 -21.53 2.44 -7.02
N SER A 151 -21.08 3.70 -7.13
CA SER A 151 -21.48 4.64 -8.19
C SER A 151 -20.46 4.78 -9.33
N MET A 152 -19.41 3.94 -9.37
CA MET A 152 -18.42 3.95 -10.44
C MET A 152 -19.07 3.71 -11.81
N SER A 153 -18.82 4.62 -12.74
CA SER A 153 -19.25 4.46 -14.14
C SER A 153 -18.47 3.33 -14.84
N ASP A 154 -18.97 2.81 -15.96
CA ASP A 154 -18.21 1.85 -16.80
C ASP A 154 -16.85 2.43 -17.19
N ARG A 155 -16.79 3.74 -17.44
CA ARG A 155 -15.53 4.42 -17.75
C ARG A 155 -14.54 4.37 -16.59
N ASP A 156 -14.99 4.57 -15.35
CA ASP A 156 -14.11 4.50 -14.17
C ASP A 156 -13.59 3.09 -13.92
N LYS A 157 -14.46 2.09 -14.11
CA LYS A 157 -14.08 0.67 -14.06
C LYS A 157 -13.06 0.33 -15.13
N ARG A 158 -13.27 0.79 -16.36
CA ARG A 158 -12.33 0.64 -17.49
C ARG A 158 -10.99 1.31 -17.22
N MET A 159 -10.97 2.51 -16.65
CA MET A 159 -9.72 3.18 -16.27
C MET A 159 -8.95 2.45 -15.15
N THR A 160 -9.65 1.72 -14.28
CA THR A 160 -9.02 0.86 -13.26
C THR A 160 -8.40 -0.36 -13.93
N TYR A 161 -9.16 -1.02 -14.81
CA TYR A 161 -8.70 -2.15 -15.62
C TYR A 161 -7.44 -1.87 -16.42
N TRP A 162 -7.30 -0.66 -16.96
CA TRP A 162 -6.13 -0.23 -17.72
C TRP A 162 -4.80 -0.39 -16.98
N GLY A 163 -4.78 -0.33 -15.64
CA GLY A 163 -3.60 -0.65 -14.84
C GLY A 163 -3.19 -2.11 -15.03
N PHE A 164 -4.09 -3.02 -14.71
CA PHE A 164 -3.86 -4.46 -14.82
C PHE A 164 -3.54 -4.91 -16.26
N LYS A 165 -4.21 -4.33 -17.26
CA LYS A 165 -3.87 -4.64 -18.66
C LYS A 165 -2.48 -4.15 -19.03
N PHE A 166 -2.05 -3.01 -18.51
CA PHE A 166 -0.69 -2.50 -18.74
C PHE A 166 0.36 -3.40 -18.08
N GLU A 167 0.10 -3.92 -16.88
CA GLU A 167 0.95 -4.92 -16.22
C GLU A 167 1.12 -6.17 -17.09
N GLN A 168 0.03 -6.66 -17.71
CA GLN A 168 0.10 -7.79 -18.65
C GLN A 168 0.95 -7.48 -19.90
N TYR A 169 0.99 -6.23 -20.39
CA TYR A 169 1.87 -5.85 -21.50
C TYR A 169 3.34 -5.72 -21.10
N MET A 170 3.60 -5.39 -19.84
CA MET A 170 4.93 -5.04 -19.36
C MET A 170 5.60 -6.17 -18.58
N THR A 171 4.95 -7.31 -18.42
CA THR A 171 5.48 -8.40 -17.60
C THR A 171 5.32 -9.79 -18.22
N SER A 172 6.19 -10.71 -17.82
CA SER A 172 6.14 -12.12 -18.23
C SER A 172 6.48 -13.06 -17.08
N ASP A 173 6.26 -14.37 -17.25
CA ASP A 173 6.55 -15.37 -16.21
C ASP A 173 8.05 -15.61 -15.97
N SER A 174 8.91 -15.08 -16.85
CA SER A 174 10.37 -15.21 -16.75
C SER A 174 11.07 -14.21 -17.66
N LEU A 175 12.26 -13.74 -17.28
CA LEU A 175 13.05 -12.75 -18.03
C LEU A 175 13.29 -13.07 -19.52
N SER A 176 13.25 -14.35 -19.92
CA SER A 176 13.46 -14.77 -21.31
C SER A 176 12.19 -14.86 -22.16
N LYS A 177 11.00 -14.75 -21.56
CA LYS A 177 9.71 -14.89 -22.23
C LYS A 177 9.11 -13.54 -22.57
N GLU A 178 8.38 -13.51 -23.67
CA GLU A 178 7.52 -12.38 -24.00
C GLU A 178 6.23 -12.40 -23.15
N PRO A 179 5.60 -11.23 -22.92
CA PRO A 179 4.33 -11.12 -22.24
C PRO A 179 3.20 -11.90 -22.94
N ASN A 180 2.39 -12.63 -22.16
CA ASN A 180 1.19 -13.28 -22.68
C ASN A 180 -0.01 -12.33 -22.63
N ILE A 181 -0.25 -11.62 -23.72
CA ILE A 181 -1.27 -10.55 -23.78
C ILE A 181 -2.71 -11.04 -24.04
N ASN A 182 -2.88 -12.34 -24.30
CA ASN A 182 -4.16 -12.94 -24.72
C ASN A 182 -4.88 -13.69 -23.59
N GLU A 183 -4.22 -13.91 -22.45
CA GLU A 183 -4.89 -14.50 -21.29
C GLU A 183 -5.89 -13.50 -20.66
N PRO A 184 -6.97 -13.99 -20.04
CA PRO A 184 -7.85 -13.13 -19.24
C PRO A 184 -7.04 -12.40 -18.18
N VAL A 185 -7.15 -11.08 -18.16
CA VAL A 185 -6.57 -10.26 -17.10
C VAL A 185 -7.31 -10.56 -15.80
N THR A 186 -6.56 -10.70 -14.72
CA THR A 186 -7.10 -10.93 -13.38
C THR A 186 -6.29 -10.12 -12.37
N ASN A 187 -6.95 -9.64 -11.33
CA ASN A 187 -6.28 -9.09 -10.15
C ASN A 187 -6.58 -9.93 -8.89
N LEU A 188 -7.00 -11.18 -9.06
CA LEU A 188 -7.24 -12.12 -7.95
C LEU A 188 -5.92 -12.70 -7.42
N GLU A 189 -4.93 -12.85 -8.31
CA GLU A 189 -3.57 -13.29 -7.97
C GLU A 189 -2.69 -12.07 -7.70
N GLU A 190 -1.86 -12.14 -6.65
CA GLU A 190 -1.01 -11.02 -6.22
C GLU A 190 0.40 -11.53 -5.90
N PHE A 191 1.38 -10.63 -6.05
CA PHE A 191 2.73 -10.80 -5.55
C PHE A 191 3.04 -9.67 -4.57
N ASP A 192 3.37 -10.04 -3.35
CA ASP A 192 3.55 -9.13 -2.23
C ASP A 192 4.94 -9.25 -1.64
N VAL A 193 5.53 -8.10 -1.32
CA VAL A 193 6.82 -8.03 -0.64
C VAL A 193 6.57 -7.59 0.80
N VAL A 194 7.00 -8.43 1.75
CA VAL A 194 6.94 -8.14 3.17
C VAL A 194 8.26 -7.49 3.57
N VAL A 195 8.17 -6.27 4.11
CA VAL A 195 9.33 -5.47 4.48
C VAL A 195 9.27 -5.05 5.94
N LYS A 196 10.46 -4.76 6.47
CA LYS A 196 10.65 -4.14 7.77
C LYS A 196 11.43 -2.85 7.61
N ALA A 197 10.90 -1.77 8.17
CA ALA A 197 11.56 -0.47 8.18
C ALA A 197 11.62 0.11 9.60
N ARG A 198 12.46 1.13 9.78
CA ARG A 198 12.50 1.94 11.00
C ARG A 198 12.21 3.40 10.64
N LEU A 199 11.20 3.97 11.29
CA LEU A 199 10.86 5.39 11.21
C LEU A 199 11.21 6.07 12.53
N GLY A 200 12.00 7.14 12.47
CA GLY A 200 12.56 7.84 13.63
C GLY A 200 13.89 7.26 14.12
N GLY A 201 14.42 7.86 15.20
CA GLY A 201 15.71 7.49 15.79
C GLY A 201 15.72 6.12 16.49
N ARG A 202 16.88 5.72 17.02
CA ARG A 202 17.01 4.41 17.69
C ARG A 202 16.15 4.27 18.95
N LYS A 203 16.05 5.34 19.75
CA LYS A 203 15.35 5.38 21.04
C LYS A 203 13.88 5.80 20.93
N GLU A 204 13.55 6.71 20.01
CA GLU A 204 12.22 7.31 19.89
C GLU A 204 11.45 6.83 18.65
N GLY A 205 12.08 6.04 17.78
CA GLY A 205 11.47 5.54 16.56
C GLY A 205 10.68 4.24 16.74
N PHE A 206 10.11 3.79 15.62
CA PHE A 206 9.28 2.60 15.53
C PHE A 206 9.85 1.65 14.47
N ARG A 207 9.79 0.36 14.75
CA ARG A 207 9.99 -0.71 13.78
C ARG A 207 8.62 -1.07 13.21
N ILE A 208 8.50 -1.03 11.90
CA ILE A 208 7.24 -1.28 11.21
C ILE A 208 7.46 -2.45 10.27
N LEU A 209 6.65 -3.49 10.41
CA LEU A 209 6.55 -4.59 9.46
C LEU A 209 5.30 -4.36 8.62
N TYR A 210 5.43 -4.39 7.31
CA TYR A 210 4.30 -4.19 6.41
C TYR A 210 4.53 -4.90 5.10
N SER A 211 3.43 -5.18 4.40
CA SER A 211 3.47 -5.74 3.06
C SER A 211 2.87 -4.78 2.04
N GLY A 212 3.32 -4.88 0.79
CA GLY A 212 2.67 -4.26 -0.33
C GLY A 212 2.82 -5.10 -1.59
N GLU A 213 1.73 -5.16 -2.35
CA GLU A 213 1.72 -5.63 -3.73
C GLU A 213 2.81 -4.94 -4.55
N THR A 214 3.50 -5.74 -5.36
CA THR A 214 4.63 -5.35 -6.20
C THR A 214 4.42 -5.93 -7.60
N ASP A 215 4.44 -5.07 -8.61
CA ASP A 215 3.98 -5.44 -9.94
C ASP A 215 4.95 -6.39 -10.66
N CYS A 216 6.27 -6.18 -10.52
CA CYS A 216 7.27 -7.05 -11.15
C CYS A 216 8.69 -6.89 -10.58
N ILE A 217 9.60 -7.73 -11.07
CA ILE A 217 11.03 -7.75 -10.78
C ILE A 217 11.81 -7.56 -12.10
N ASP A 218 12.84 -6.71 -12.12
CA ASP A 218 13.70 -6.54 -13.30
C ASP A 218 14.85 -7.57 -13.39
N ALA A 219 15.69 -7.43 -14.42
CA ALA A 219 16.80 -8.36 -14.66
C ALA A 219 17.89 -8.32 -13.58
N ASP A 220 17.97 -7.22 -12.81
CA ASP A 220 18.91 -7.05 -11.70
C ASP A 220 18.34 -7.59 -10.38
N GLY A 221 17.08 -8.06 -10.40
CA GLY A 221 16.39 -8.55 -9.21
C GLY A 221 15.74 -7.45 -8.37
N GLU A 222 15.66 -6.23 -8.88
CA GLU A 222 15.05 -5.11 -8.19
C GLU A 222 13.54 -5.06 -8.45
N TYR A 223 12.77 -4.68 -7.45
CA TYR A 223 11.33 -4.49 -7.57
C TYR A 223 11.00 -3.22 -8.38
N VAL A 224 10.02 -3.33 -9.28
CA VAL A 224 9.62 -2.25 -10.18
C VAL A 224 8.11 -2.05 -10.11
N GLU A 225 7.71 -0.78 -9.98
CA GLU A 225 6.31 -0.37 -10.06
C GLU A 225 5.94 -0.03 -11.51
N LEU A 226 4.75 -0.41 -11.93
CA LEU A 226 4.15 -0.12 -13.22
C LEU A 226 3.01 0.87 -13.05
N LYS A 227 2.98 1.89 -13.91
CA LYS A 227 1.92 2.90 -13.86
C LYS A 227 1.50 3.33 -15.25
N THR A 228 0.23 3.66 -15.39
CA THR A 228 -0.26 4.38 -16.58
C THR A 228 -0.48 5.86 -16.28
N GLN A 229 -0.19 6.70 -17.26
CA GLN A 229 -0.37 8.15 -17.16
C GLN A 229 -1.01 8.69 -18.44
N CYS A 230 -2.07 9.49 -18.29
CA CYS A 230 -2.71 10.14 -19.43
C CYS A 230 -1.85 11.33 -19.85
N LYS A 231 -1.35 11.29 -21.08
CA LYS A 231 -0.43 12.29 -21.66
C LYS A 231 0.82 12.52 -20.78
N GLU A 232 1.59 13.54 -21.12
CA GLU A 232 2.83 13.88 -20.44
C GLU A 232 2.66 14.29 -18.96
N LEU A 233 3.78 14.33 -18.23
CA LEU A 233 3.86 14.70 -16.82
C LEU A 233 3.69 16.22 -16.62
N THR A 234 2.45 16.69 -16.68
CA THR A 234 2.08 18.11 -16.47
C THR A 234 2.23 18.56 -15.00
N ASN A 235 2.13 19.86 -14.74
CA ASN A 235 2.13 20.42 -13.37
C ASN A 235 1.08 19.77 -12.45
N ASN A 236 -0.07 19.36 -12.98
CA ASN A 236 -1.11 18.68 -12.20
C ASN A 236 -0.66 17.29 -11.72
N PHE A 237 0.13 16.56 -12.52
CA PHE A 237 0.76 15.31 -12.10
C PHE A 237 1.74 15.56 -10.95
N TRP A 238 2.66 16.52 -11.11
CA TRP A 238 3.67 16.84 -10.10
C TRP A 238 3.08 17.34 -8.79
N LYS A 239 1.91 17.99 -8.86
CA LYS A 239 1.17 18.49 -7.70
C LYS A 239 0.47 17.39 -6.90
N HIS A 240 -0.22 16.47 -7.58
CA HIS A 240 -1.16 15.56 -6.91
C HIS A 240 -0.74 14.10 -6.98
N LYS A 241 -0.29 13.61 -8.14
CA LYS A 241 -0.04 12.19 -8.37
C LYS A 241 1.37 11.77 -7.97
N ALA A 242 2.36 12.63 -8.24
CA ALA A 242 3.76 12.38 -7.96
C ALA A 242 4.02 12.06 -6.47
N MET A 243 3.33 12.76 -5.56
CA MET A 243 3.40 12.47 -4.13
C MET A 243 2.98 11.04 -3.81
N LYS A 244 1.80 10.62 -4.30
CA LYS A 244 1.25 9.28 -4.01
C LYS A 244 2.19 8.19 -4.55
N TRP A 245 2.67 8.35 -5.79
CA TRP A 245 3.65 7.44 -6.38
C TRP A 245 4.95 7.40 -5.56
N TRP A 246 5.45 8.55 -5.13
CA TRP A 246 6.67 8.61 -4.36
C TRP A 246 6.52 7.90 -3.01
N VAL A 247 5.47 8.22 -2.22
CA VAL A 247 5.24 7.58 -0.92
C VAL A 247 5.07 6.08 -1.08
N GLN A 248 4.30 5.64 -2.09
CA GLN A 248 4.06 4.23 -2.37
C GLN A 248 5.36 3.47 -2.64
N SER A 249 6.17 3.93 -3.59
CA SER A 249 7.41 3.25 -3.98
C SER A 249 8.50 3.38 -2.91
N PHE A 250 8.67 4.58 -2.32
CA PHE A 250 9.68 4.83 -1.31
C PHE A 250 9.47 3.99 -0.04
N LEU A 251 8.21 3.78 0.38
CA LEU A 251 7.91 2.93 1.54
C LEU A 251 8.38 1.50 1.35
N ILE A 252 8.37 0.92 0.15
CA ILE A 252 8.79 -0.48 -0.05
C ILE A 252 10.20 -0.60 -0.63
N GLY A 253 10.87 0.52 -0.89
CA GLY A 253 12.24 0.55 -1.41
C GLY A 253 12.35 0.42 -2.94
N ILE A 254 11.25 0.54 -3.67
CA ILE A 254 11.26 0.60 -5.14
C ILE A 254 11.94 1.90 -5.58
N GLU A 255 12.89 1.79 -6.50
CA GLU A 255 13.65 2.94 -7.05
C GLU A 255 13.22 3.34 -8.46
N ASN A 256 12.55 2.44 -9.18
CA ASN A 256 12.14 2.61 -10.58
C ASN A 256 10.64 2.39 -10.76
N ILE A 257 10.02 3.29 -11.52
CA ILE A 257 8.65 3.16 -12.01
C ILE A 257 8.72 3.10 -13.54
N VAL A 258 8.08 2.13 -14.19
CA VAL A 258 7.86 2.16 -15.64
C VAL A 258 6.49 2.72 -15.93
N VAL A 259 6.46 3.79 -16.72
CA VAL A 259 5.25 4.57 -17.02
C VAL A 259 4.82 4.31 -18.45
N GLY A 260 3.59 3.81 -18.64
CA GLY A 260 2.91 3.77 -19.93
C GLY A 260 2.12 5.04 -20.17
N TYR A 261 2.55 5.85 -21.14
CA TYR A 261 1.86 7.07 -21.51
C TYR A 261 0.75 6.79 -22.52
N ARG A 262 -0.48 7.01 -22.08
CA ARG A 262 -1.67 6.73 -22.86
C ARG A 262 -2.46 7.98 -23.22
N ASP A 263 -3.31 7.85 -24.23
CA ASP A 263 -4.36 8.82 -24.53
C ASP A 263 -5.63 8.58 -23.68
N ASN A 264 -6.73 9.24 -24.06
CA ASN A 264 -8.03 9.12 -23.38
C ASN A 264 -8.83 7.89 -23.81
N ASP A 265 -8.40 7.19 -24.87
CA ASP A 265 -9.06 6.02 -25.43
C ASP A 265 -8.41 4.72 -24.93
N GLY A 266 -7.32 4.82 -24.16
CA GLY A 266 -6.65 3.68 -23.54
C GLY A 266 -5.51 3.13 -24.37
N MET A 267 -4.98 3.90 -25.34
CA MET A 267 -3.85 3.48 -26.15
C MET A 267 -2.55 3.99 -25.56
N VAL A 268 -1.65 3.10 -25.15
CA VAL A 268 -0.28 3.46 -24.74
C VAL A 268 0.56 3.69 -25.99
N THR A 269 1.13 4.89 -26.09
CA THR A 269 1.93 5.35 -27.24
C THR A 269 3.43 5.08 -27.08
N HIS A 270 3.90 5.07 -25.84
CA HIS A 270 5.29 4.79 -25.48
C HIS A 270 5.38 4.51 -23.99
N THR A 271 6.51 3.94 -23.57
CA THR A 271 6.82 3.74 -22.16
C THR A 271 8.17 4.35 -21.79
N GLU A 272 8.32 4.79 -20.54
CA GLU A 272 9.58 5.32 -20.02
C GLU A 272 9.84 4.83 -18.61
N ARG A 273 11.12 4.79 -18.22
CA ARG A 273 11.54 4.55 -16.84
C ARG A 273 11.69 5.88 -16.11
N LEU A 274 10.91 6.06 -15.05
CA LEU A 274 10.95 7.20 -14.14
C LEU A 274 11.59 6.78 -12.82
N LYS A 275 12.67 7.45 -12.41
CA LYS A 275 13.29 7.18 -11.10
C LYS A 275 12.44 7.79 -9.99
N VAL A 276 12.22 7.05 -8.91
CA VAL A 276 11.44 7.53 -7.74
C VAL A 276 12.06 8.80 -7.15
N SER A 277 13.38 8.95 -7.19
CA SER A 277 14.07 10.17 -6.76
C SER A 277 13.76 11.42 -7.60
N GLN A 278 13.27 11.26 -8.83
CA GLN A 278 12.82 12.40 -9.66
C GLN A 278 11.49 12.97 -9.17
N LEU A 279 10.65 12.15 -8.52
CA LEU A 279 9.35 12.57 -7.99
C LEU A 279 9.49 13.65 -6.91
N THR A 280 10.51 13.54 -6.04
CA THR A 280 10.80 14.55 -5.02
C THR A 280 11.59 15.74 -5.57
N LYS A 281 12.53 15.52 -6.49
CA LYS A 281 13.30 16.61 -7.13
C LYS A 281 12.43 17.59 -7.91
N LYS A 282 11.34 17.10 -8.49
CA LYS A 282 10.35 17.89 -9.25
C LYS A 282 9.03 18.06 -8.50
N ALA A 283 9.02 17.82 -7.18
CA ALA A 283 7.82 17.98 -6.35
C ALA A 283 7.27 19.41 -6.48
N HIS A 284 5.94 19.52 -6.53
CA HIS A 284 5.26 20.79 -6.66
C HIS A 284 4.16 20.89 -5.59
N GLN A 285 4.26 21.84 -4.65
CA GLN A 285 3.28 22.06 -3.58
C GLN A 285 3.09 20.89 -2.59
N TRP A 286 4.07 19.98 -2.49
CA TRP A 286 4.16 18.99 -1.43
C TRP A 286 5.62 18.74 -1.05
N SER A 287 5.85 18.24 0.16
CA SER A 287 7.18 17.97 0.69
C SER A 287 7.28 16.55 1.23
N ALA A 288 8.36 15.85 0.88
CA ALA A 288 8.68 14.53 1.45
C ALA A 288 8.85 14.59 2.97
N SER A 289 9.44 15.66 3.51
CA SER A 289 9.61 15.82 4.96
C SER A 289 8.26 15.92 5.66
N VAL A 290 7.33 16.71 5.11
CA VAL A 290 5.99 16.89 5.69
C VAL A 290 5.22 15.57 5.73
N THR A 291 5.25 14.78 4.65
CA THR A 291 4.53 13.51 4.59
C THR A 291 5.05 12.51 5.65
N PHE A 292 6.37 12.41 5.82
CA PHE A 292 6.96 11.48 6.78
C PHE A 292 7.00 11.99 8.23
N ASN A 293 7.11 13.30 8.45
CA ASN A 293 6.95 13.90 9.78
C ASN A 293 5.51 13.71 10.29
N PHE A 294 4.53 13.84 9.40
CA PHE A 294 3.14 13.57 9.72
C PHE A 294 2.89 12.08 10.01
N LEU A 295 3.47 11.18 9.21
CA LEU A 295 3.44 9.73 9.48
C LEU A 295 4.03 9.42 10.85
N TYR A 296 5.20 9.97 11.18
CA TYR A 296 5.84 9.80 12.48
C TYR A 296 4.97 10.32 13.63
N ALA A 297 4.40 11.52 13.51
CA ALA A 297 3.54 12.10 14.53
C ALA A 297 2.28 11.25 14.78
N THR A 298 1.65 10.77 13.70
CA THR A 298 0.46 9.92 13.77
C THR A 298 0.74 8.61 14.48
N LEU A 299 1.81 7.91 14.09
CA LEU A 299 2.22 6.64 14.70
C LEU A 299 2.69 6.84 16.15
N SER A 300 3.43 7.91 16.44
CA SER A 300 3.84 8.27 17.80
C SER A 300 2.65 8.44 18.73
N ARG A 301 1.63 9.19 18.27
CA ARG A 301 0.38 9.41 19.01
C ARG A 301 -0.35 8.10 19.25
N LEU A 302 -0.47 7.28 18.21
CA LEU A 302 -1.15 5.99 18.26
C LEU A 302 -0.48 5.02 19.23
N LYS A 303 0.86 4.89 19.18
CA LYS A 303 1.63 4.03 20.07
C LYS A 303 1.43 4.42 21.53
N LYS A 304 1.62 5.70 21.88
CA LYS A 304 1.43 6.20 23.26
C LYS A 304 0.03 5.90 23.80
N MET A 305 -0.99 6.02 22.95
CA MET A 305 -2.38 5.74 23.32
C MET A 305 -2.61 4.24 23.57
N LEU A 306 -2.07 3.37 22.73
CA LEU A 306 -2.26 1.93 22.83
C LEU A 306 -1.39 1.27 23.90
N GLU A 307 -0.23 1.83 24.24
CA GLU A 307 0.65 1.33 25.31
C GLU A 307 0.00 1.41 26.70
N VAL A 308 -0.80 2.45 26.95
CA VAL A 308 -1.53 2.62 28.22
C VAL A 308 -2.92 1.98 28.22
N SER A 309 -3.35 1.43 27.08
CA SER A 309 -4.65 0.77 26.93
C SER A 309 -4.50 -0.73 27.18
N PRO A 310 -5.51 -1.41 27.75
CA PRO A 310 -5.53 -2.87 27.79
C PRO A 310 -5.42 -3.49 26.39
N ASP A 311 -4.90 -4.72 26.32
CA ASP A 311 -4.86 -5.50 25.09
C ASP A 311 -6.25 -5.63 24.46
N LEU A 312 -6.28 -5.74 23.13
CA LEU A 312 -7.50 -5.98 22.35
C LEU A 312 -8.56 -4.87 22.45
N ILE A 313 -8.19 -3.70 22.99
CA ILE A 313 -8.99 -2.48 22.85
C ILE A 313 -8.68 -1.81 21.51
N TYR A 314 -9.68 -1.80 20.63
CA TYR A 314 -9.59 -1.18 19.31
C TYR A 314 -9.83 0.33 19.39
N TYR A 315 -9.04 1.07 18.65
CA TYR A 315 -9.23 2.49 18.37
C TYR A 315 -9.46 2.70 16.89
N VAL A 316 -10.42 3.56 16.55
CA VAL A 316 -10.69 3.99 15.19
C VAL A 316 -10.05 5.35 14.99
N LEU A 317 -9.27 5.46 13.90
CA LEU A 317 -8.71 6.70 13.41
C LEU A 317 -9.47 7.09 12.16
N GLU A 318 -9.99 8.31 12.12
CA GLU A 318 -10.67 8.83 10.94
C GLU A 318 -10.02 10.12 10.48
N PHE A 319 -9.65 10.19 9.20
CA PHE A 319 -9.23 11.42 8.55
C PHE A 319 -10.40 12.02 7.79
N ASP A 320 -10.75 13.24 8.17
CA ASP A 320 -11.75 14.07 7.49
C ASP A 320 -11.01 15.19 6.73
N PRO A 321 -10.93 15.11 5.38
CA PRO A 321 -10.25 16.12 4.57
C PRO A 321 -10.86 17.51 4.72
N SER A 322 -12.16 17.62 5.01
CA SER A 322 -12.85 18.89 5.17
C SER A 322 -12.46 19.60 6.48
N LYS A 323 -12.23 18.82 7.55
CA LYS A 323 -11.81 19.33 8.86
C LYS A 323 -10.30 19.40 9.03
N ARG A 324 -9.53 18.81 8.10
CA ARG A 324 -8.06 18.83 8.10
C ARG A 324 -7.50 18.27 9.41
N CYS A 325 -8.06 17.14 9.85
CA CYS A 325 -7.63 16.48 11.08
C CYS A 325 -7.88 14.97 11.07
N ILE A 326 -7.11 14.26 11.88
CA ILE A 326 -7.38 12.87 12.29
C ILE A 326 -8.00 12.89 13.68
N THR A 327 -9.14 12.22 13.85
CA THR A 327 -9.72 11.93 15.17
C THR A 327 -9.34 10.52 15.62
N TYR A 328 -9.23 10.32 16.93
CA TYR A 328 -8.96 9.02 17.54
C TYR A 328 -10.06 8.72 18.54
N GLN A 329 -10.79 7.63 18.32
CA GLN A 329 -11.92 7.22 19.15
C GLN A 329 -11.78 5.77 19.56
N LYS A 330 -12.05 5.46 20.83
CA LYS A 330 -12.15 4.07 21.29
C LYS A 330 -13.37 3.42 20.64
N SER A 331 -13.19 2.25 20.04
CA SER A 331 -14.28 1.49 19.45
C SER A 331 -15.12 0.80 20.54
N PRO A 332 -16.44 0.68 20.38
CA PRO A 332 -17.25 -0.19 21.23
C PRO A 332 -16.74 -1.65 21.17
N PRO A 333 -16.89 -2.44 22.25
CA PRO A 333 -16.61 -3.87 22.21
C PRO A 333 -17.41 -4.59 21.11
N ALA A 334 -16.81 -5.63 20.51
CA ALA A 334 -17.44 -6.44 19.45
C ALA A 334 -17.96 -5.63 18.24
N SER A 335 -17.29 -4.54 17.89
CA SER A 335 -17.63 -3.74 16.70
C SER A 335 -17.14 -4.40 15.40
N ALA A 336 -17.65 -3.92 14.27
CA ALA A 336 -17.15 -4.30 12.95
C ALA A 336 -15.66 -3.98 12.71
N PHE A 337 -15.03 -3.23 13.63
CA PHE A 337 -13.62 -2.86 13.57
C PHE A 337 -12.70 -3.87 14.27
N SER A 338 -13.25 -4.86 14.98
CA SER A 338 -12.48 -6.00 15.48
C SER A 338 -12.03 -6.85 14.30
N PHE A 339 -10.74 -6.76 13.95
CA PHE A 339 -10.19 -7.44 12.77
C PHE A 339 -9.19 -8.55 13.08
N LEU A 340 -8.65 -8.65 14.30
CA LEU A 340 -7.83 -9.80 14.68
C LEU A 340 -8.76 -11.00 14.93
N PRO A 341 -8.66 -12.06 14.12
CA PRO A 341 -9.55 -13.21 14.24
C PRO A 341 -9.10 -14.16 15.35
N ASP A 342 -10.04 -14.93 15.90
CA ASP A 342 -9.79 -15.86 17.01
C ASP A 342 -8.70 -16.87 16.70
N TRP A 343 -8.61 -17.36 15.46
CA TRP A 343 -7.55 -18.29 15.07
C TRP A 343 -6.14 -17.70 15.23
N PHE A 344 -5.99 -16.38 15.04
CA PHE A 344 -4.71 -15.71 15.22
C PHE A 344 -4.40 -15.56 16.71
N LEU A 345 -5.39 -15.10 17.48
CA LEU A 345 -5.25 -14.93 18.93
C LEU A 345 -4.91 -16.26 19.60
N VAL A 346 -5.68 -17.32 19.32
CA VAL A 346 -5.45 -18.67 19.87
C VAL A 346 -4.07 -19.22 19.50
N HIS A 347 -3.56 -18.93 18.31
CA HIS A 347 -2.23 -19.38 17.89
C HIS A 347 -1.12 -18.79 18.76
N PHE A 348 -1.24 -17.53 19.18
CA PHE A 348 -0.23 -16.81 19.96
C PHE A 348 -0.52 -16.76 21.47
N ASP A 349 -1.70 -17.17 21.93
CA ASP A 349 -2.08 -17.14 23.35
C ASP A 349 -1.63 -18.39 24.13
N LYS A 350 -1.31 -19.49 23.44
CA LYS A 350 -0.74 -20.71 24.05
C LYS A 350 0.70 -20.46 24.54
N SER A 351 0.88 -19.70 25.60
CA SER A 351 2.17 -19.56 26.30
C SER A 351 2.06 -20.02 27.74
#